data_AF-A0A7Z0PTV5-F1
#
_entry.id   AF-A0A7Z0PTV5-F1
#
_cell.length_a   1.000
_cell.length_b   1.000
_cell.length_c   1.000
_cell.angle_alpha   90.00
_cell.angle_beta   90.00
_cell.angle_gamma   90.00
#
_symmetry.space_group_name_H-M   'P 1'
#
loop_
_entity.id
_entity.type
_entity.pdbx_description
1 polymer ?
#
loop_
_entity_poly.entity_id
_entity_poly.type
_entity_poly.pdbx_seq_one_letter_code
_entity_poly.pdbx_strand_id
1 'polypeptide(L)' 'MHSVILDAGAVPHHPIPPDIANRLCLQGILYVLHNEIAWQRLPFELGFGSGRTCWRRLER' A
#
# COMPACT_ATOMS: atom_id res chain seq x y z
N MET A 1 -7.31 0.90 29.17
CA MET A 1 -5.86 0.63 29.34
C MET A 1 -5.33 0.24 27.97
N HIS A 2 -5.28 1.23 27.08
CA HIS A 2 -4.05 1.89 26.61
C HIS A 2 -3.16 0.96 25.77
N SER A 3 -3.24 1.20 24.46
CA SER A 3 -2.11 1.18 23.53
C SER A 3 -1.38 -0.14 23.33
N VAL A 4 -1.74 -0.85 22.27
CA VAL A 4 -0.74 -1.43 21.37
C VAL A 4 -0.85 -0.71 20.03
N ILE A 5 -0.30 0.51 20.05
CA ILE A 5 0.57 1.07 19.02
C ILE A 5 0.35 0.49 17.61
N LEU A 6 -0.18 1.36 16.75
CA LEU A 6 0.16 1.44 15.34
C LEU A 6 1.67 1.23 15.17
N ASP A 7 2.10 0.02 14.78
CA ASP A 7 3.46 -0.20 14.28
C ASP A 7 3.54 0.39 12.86
N ALA A 8 3.50 1.72 12.81
CA ALA A 8 3.99 2.47 11.69
C ALA A 8 5.52 2.38 11.71
N GLY A 9 6.09 1.36 11.08
CA GLY A 9 7.55 1.37 10.88
C GLY A 9 8.23 0.10 10.42
N ALA A 10 7.75 -1.10 10.74
CA ALA A 10 8.44 -2.31 10.31
C ALA A 10 7.77 -2.90 9.05
N VAL A 11 8.20 -2.47 7.86
CA VAL A 11 7.94 -3.25 6.64
C VAL A 11 8.64 -4.60 6.85
N PRO A 12 7.91 -5.72 6.97
CA PRO A 12 8.54 -7.01 7.24
C PRO A 12 9.49 -7.33 6.09
N HIS A 13 10.76 -7.62 6.39
CA HIS A 13 11.76 -8.06 5.42
C HIS A 13 11.48 -9.46 4.83
N HIS A 14 10.31 -10.05 5.11
CA HIS A 14 9.83 -11.26 4.47
C HIS A 14 9.09 -10.92 3.16
N PRO A 15 9.20 -11.76 2.11
CA PRO A 15 8.41 -11.57 0.91
C PRO A 15 6.93 -11.71 1.25
N ILE A 16 6.18 -10.63 1.04
CA ILE A 16 4.72 -10.65 1.18
C ILE A 16 4.17 -11.68 0.18
N PRO A 17 3.27 -12.58 0.61
CA PRO A 17 2.58 -13.50 -0.29
C PRO A 17 1.99 -12.75 -1.51
N PRO A 18 2.11 -13.30 -2.73
CA PRO A 18 1.73 -12.58 -3.96
C PRO A 18 0.26 -12.11 -3.98
N ASP A 19 -0.63 -12.90 -3.39
CA ASP A 19 -2.05 -12.60 -3.25
C ASP A 19 -2.30 -11.41 -2.31
N ILE A 20 -1.59 -11.36 -1.18
CA ILE A 20 -1.65 -10.23 -0.24
C ILE A 20 -1.11 -8.98 -0.93
N ALA A 21 0.01 -9.09 -1.65
CA ALA A 21 0.57 -7.97 -2.42
C ALA A 21 -0.41 -7.48 -3.51
N ASN A 22 -1.15 -8.37 -4.17
CA ASN A 22 -2.17 -8.01 -5.16
C ASN A 22 -3.34 -7.24 -4.51
N ARG A 23 -3.82 -7.69 -3.34
CA ARG A 23 -4.90 -7.02 -2.61
C ARG A 23 -4.48 -5.63 -2.14
N LEU A 24 -3.29 -5.50 -1.56
CA LEU A 24 -2.73 -4.21 -1.11
C LEU A 24 -2.56 -3.23 -2.28
N CYS A 25 -2.08 -3.73 -3.41
CA CYS A 25 -1.97 -2.96 -4.64
C CYS A 25 -3.33 -2.44 -5.14
N LEU A 26 -4.36 -3.30 -5.14
CA LEU A 26 -5.71 -2.90 -5.53
C LEU A 26 -6.28 -1.85 -4.57
N GLN A 27 -6.04 -1.99 -3.26
CA GLN A 27 -6.44 -0.98 -2.28
C GLN A 27 -5.73 0.36 -2.51
N GLY A 28 -4.44 0.35 -2.85
CA GLY A 28 -3.70 1.56 -3.24
C GLY A 28 -4.30 2.25 -4.47
N ILE A 29 -4.66 1.48 -5.51
CA ILE A 29 -5.32 2.00 -6.72
C ILE A 29 -6.66 2.65 -6.38
N LEU A 30 -7.51 1.95 -5.60
CA LEU A 30 -8.81 2.47 -5.18
C LEU A 30 -8.66 3.74 -4.33
N TYR A 31 -7.66 3.80 -3.45
CA TYR A 31 -7.40 4.98 -2.62
C TYR A 31 -7.04 6.21 -3.48
N VAL A 32 -6.16 6.03 -4.46
CA VAL A 32 -5.76 7.10 -5.40
C VAL A 32 -6.96 7.64 -6.16
N LEU A 33 -7.81 6.74 -6.69
CA LEU A 33 -9.00 7.11 -7.45
C LEU A 33 -10.06 7.77 -6.56
N HIS A 34 -10.30 7.24 -5.38
CA HIS A 34 -11.33 7.74 -4.46
C HIS A 34 -11.00 9.12 -3.89
N ASN A 35 -9.72 9.39 -3.62
CA ASN A 35 -9.27 10.66 -3.06
C ASN A 35 -8.78 11.64 -4.14
N GLU A 36 -8.81 11.25 -5.42
CA GLU A 36 -8.33 12.05 -6.56
C GLU A 36 -6.91 12.60 -6.36
N ILE A 37 -6.04 11.80 -5.73
CA ILE A 37 -4.65 12.21 -5.47
C ILE A 37 -3.70 11.69 -6.56
N ALA A 38 -2.52 12.29 -6.64
CA ALA A 38 -1.46 11.77 -7.49
C ALA A 38 -0.83 10.51 -6.86
N TRP A 39 -0.32 9.59 -7.67
CA TRP A 39 0.36 8.36 -7.20
C TRP A 39 1.54 8.63 -6.25
N GLN A 40 2.24 9.76 -6.41
CA GLN A 40 3.34 10.18 -5.54
C GLN A 40 2.87 10.61 -4.14
N ARG A 41 1.57 10.91 -3.98
CA ARG A 41 0.96 11.28 -2.70
C ARG A 41 0.29 10.11 -1.99
N LEU A 42 0.42 8.89 -2.50
CA LEU A 42 -0.06 7.69 -1.82
C LEU A 42 0.72 7.51 -0.51
N PRO A 43 0.06 7.47 0.66
CA PRO A 43 0.76 7.34 1.93
C PRO A 43 1.42 5.97 2.05
N PHE A 44 2.72 5.94 2.32
CA PHE A 44 3.47 4.69 2.51
C PHE A 44 3.08 3.97 3.81
N GLU A 45 2.62 4.74 4.81
CA GLU A 45 2.22 4.25 6.13
C GLU A 45 1.00 3.33 6.06
N LEU A 46 0.20 3.42 4.98
CA LEU A 46 -0.97 2.56 4.75
C LEU A 46 -0.61 1.16 4.23
N GLY A 47 0.67 0.91 3.90
CA GLY A 47 1.13 -0.43 3.52
C GLY A 47 0.64 -0.92 2.15
N PHE A 48 0.05 -0.06 1.31
CA PHE A 48 -0.41 -0.43 -0.04
C PHE A 48 0.72 -0.79 -1.02
N GLY A 49 1.98 -0.56 -0.60
CA GLY A 49 3.15 -0.57 -1.46
C GLY A 49 3.34 0.80 -2.12
N SER A 50 4.42 0.93 -2.91
CA SER A 50 4.67 2.20 -3.61
C SER A 50 3.65 2.39 -4.76
N GLY A 51 3.26 3.64 -5.02
CA GLY A 51 2.42 3.96 -6.18
C GLY A 51 3.02 3.46 -7.50
N ARG A 52 4.35 3.41 -7.60
CA ARG A 52 5.08 2.85 -8.75
C ARG A 52 4.93 1.34 -8.89
N THR A 53 4.84 0.61 -7.77
CA THR A 53 4.54 -0.84 -7.76
C THR A 53 3.10 -1.08 -8.20
N CYS A 54 2.17 -0.23 -7.77
CA CYS A 54 0.76 -0.33 -8.15
C CYS A 54 0.55 -0.08 -9.65
N TRP A 55 1.15 0.98 -10.16
CA TRP A 55 1.13 1.32 -11.59
C TRP A 55 1.67 0.19 -12.48
N ARG A 56 2.85 -0.37 -12.15
CA ARG A 56 3.45 -1.48 -12.90
C ARG A 56 2.58 -2.73 -12.97
N ARG A 57 1.66 -2.92 -12.01
CA ARG A 57 0.72 -4.04 -11.99
C ARG A 57 -0.54 -3.77 -12.80
N LEU A 58 -0.88 -2.49 -13.01
CA LEU A 58 -1.98 -2.06 -13.86
C LEU A 58 -1.60 -2.06 -15.34
N GLU A 59 -0.32 -1.80 -15.66
CA GLU A 59 0.23 -1.82 -17.02
C GLU A 59 0.47 -3.23 -17.60
N ARG A 60 0.19 -4.30 -16.83
CA ARG A 60 0.23 -5.68 -17.32
C ARG A 60 -1.09 -6.07 -17.93
#